data_AF-A0A265NEP9-F1
#
_entry.id   AF-A0A265NEP9-F1
#
_cell.length_a   1.000
_cell.length_b   1.000
_cell.length_c   1.000
_cell.angle_alpha   90.00
_cell.angle_beta   90.00
_cell.angle_gamma   90.00
#
_symmetry.space_group_name_H-M   'P 1'
#
loop_
_entity.id
_entity.type
_entity.pdbx_description
1 polymer ?
#
loop_
_entity_poly.entity_id
_entity_poly.type
_entity_poly.pdbx_seq_one_letter_code
_entity_poly.pdbx_strand_id
1 'polypeptide(L)' 'MTVGSQVKSCFSSIKSAEASLKLLESKTQDPQAQVAFNYANQLIAEVKSDLQKQVIQLSKEEPQYK' A
#
# COMPACT_ATOMS: atom_id res chain seq x y z
N MET A 1 -4.01 -4.88 -20.20
CA MET A 1 -4.04 -4.27 -18.85
C MET A 1 -4.11 -2.77 -19.06
N THR A 2 -5.10 -2.08 -18.49
CA THR A 2 -5.12 -0.61 -18.47
C THR A 2 -4.23 -0.06 -17.35
N VAL A 3 -3.91 1.22 -17.40
CA VAL A 3 -3.13 1.87 -16.32
C VAL A 3 -3.89 1.75 -14.99
N GLY A 4 -5.22 1.92 -14.98
CA GLY A 4 -6.05 1.72 -13.79
C GLY A 4 -5.90 0.32 -13.19
N SER A 5 -5.88 -0.72 -14.02
CA SER A 5 -5.69 -2.11 -13.56
C SER A 5 -4.31 -2.38 -12.98
N GLN A 6 -3.25 -1.74 -13.52
CA GLN A 6 -1.89 -1.85 -13.00
C GLN A 6 -1.76 -1.16 -11.64
N VAL A 7 -2.29 0.07 -11.51
CA VAL A 7 -2.27 0.82 -10.25
C VAL A 7 -3.08 0.09 -9.17
N LYS A 8 -4.25 -0.48 -9.51
CA LYS A 8 -5.06 -1.27 -8.57
C LYS A 8 -4.35 -2.55 -8.10
N SER A 9 -3.61 -3.20 -9.01
CA SER A 9 -2.80 -4.37 -8.66
C SER A 9 -1.66 -3.99 -7.71
N CYS A 10 -0.94 -2.92 -8.02
CA CYS A 10 0.11 -2.38 -7.15
C CYS A 10 -0.45 -2.00 -5.76
N PHE A 11 -1.57 -1.29 -5.71
CA PHE A 11 -2.26 -0.95 -4.45
C PHE A 11 -2.58 -2.18 -3.61
N SER A 12 -3.04 -3.27 -4.25
CA SER A 12 -3.32 -4.54 -3.56
C SER A 12 -2.05 -5.18 -3.01
N SER A 13 -0.95 -5.17 -3.76
CA SER A 13 0.35 -5.66 -3.29
C SER A 13 0.88 -4.85 -2.10
N ILE A 14 0.74 -3.52 -2.11
CA ILE A 14 1.14 -2.65 -1.00
C ILE A 14 0.32 -2.93 0.26
N LYS A 15 -0.99 -3.16 0.15
CA LYS A 15 -1.83 -3.55 1.30
C LYS A 15 -1.37 -4.87 1.93
N SER A 16 -1.03 -5.86 1.10
CA SER A 16 -0.50 -7.14 1.59
C SER A 16 0.86 -6.96 2.27
N ALA A 17 1.76 -6.15 1.69
CA ALA A 17 3.06 -5.86 2.26
C ALA A 17 2.95 -5.14 3.62
N GLU A 18 2.06 -4.16 3.75
CA GLU A 18 1.76 -3.47 5.02
C GLU A 18 1.33 -4.47 6.11
N ALA A 19 0.43 -5.39 5.77
CA ALA A 19 -0.04 -6.41 6.70
C ALA A 19 1.09 -7.34 7.15
N SER A 20 1.97 -7.75 6.23
CA SER A 20 3.15 -8.54 6.55
C SER A 20 4.12 -7.81 7.47
N LEU A 21 4.37 -6.52 7.23
CA LEU A 21 5.26 -5.72 8.08
C LEU A 21 4.69 -5.51 9.48
N LYS A 22 3.40 -5.23 9.62
CA LYS A 22 2.72 -5.17 10.94
C LYS A 22 2.82 -6.48 11.70
N LEU A 23 2.69 -7.61 11.02
CA LEU A 23 2.84 -8.93 11.64
C LEU A 23 4.28 -9.20 12.11
N LEU A 24 5.28 -8.75 11.34
CA LEU A 24 6.69 -8.88 11.73
C LEU A 24 7.03 -7.93 12.88
N GLU A 25 6.53 -6.70 12.84
CA GLU A 25 6.62 -5.72 13.91
C GLU A 25 6.09 -6.29 15.23
N SER A 26 4.89 -6.88 15.22
CA SER A 26 4.27 -7.44 16.42
C SER A 26 5.01 -8.64 17.00
N LYS A 27 5.88 -9.28 16.21
CA LYS A 27 6.67 -10.46 16.62
C LYS A 27 8.08 -10.11 17.06
N THR A 28 8.60 -8.94 16.69
CA THR A 28 9.96 -8.57 17.03
C THR A 28 10.08 -8.08 18.46
N GLN A 29 11.11 -8.55 19.16
CA GLN A 29 11.51 -8.06 20.47
C GLN A 29 12.72 -7.11 20.40
N ASP A 30 13.32 -6.98 19.21
CA ASP A 30 14.44 -6.07 18.97
C ASP A 30 13.92 -4.63 18.88
N PRO A 31 14.37 -3.71 19.75
CA PRO A 31 13.93 -2.31 19.73
C PRO A 31 14.30 -1.55 18.45
N GLN A 32 15.46 -1.83 17.86
CA GLN A 32 15.88 -1.20 16.60
C GLN A 32 15.00 -1.68 15.45
N ALA A 33 14.67 -2.98 15.42
CA ALA A 33 13.74 -3.52 14.44
C ALA A 33 12.33 -2.92 14.59
N GLN A 34 11.84 -2.72 15.82
CA GLN A 34 10.54 -2.04 16.04
C GLN A 34 10.53 -0.63 15.47
N VAL A 35 11.61 0.15 15.65
CA VAL A 35 11.72 1.50 15.06
C VAL A 35 11.74 1.42 13.54
N ALA A 36 12.49 0.49 12.96
CA ALA A 36 12.55 0.30 11.51
C ALA A 36 11.19 -0.09 10.91
N PHE A 37 10.46 -1.01 11.56
CA PHE A 37 9.12 -1.41 11.12
C PHE A 37 8.11 -0.27 11.25
N ASN A 38 8.14 0.50 12.34
CA ASN A 38 7.27 1.68 12.49
C ASN A 38 7.49 2.69 11.36
N TYR A 39 8.75 3.01 11.08
CA TYR A 39 9.10 3.92 9.98
C TYR A 39 8.63 3.39 8.62
N ALA A 40 8.86 2.11 8.33
CA ALA A 40 8.39 1.48 7.11
C ALA A 40 6.86 1.49 6.99
N ASN A 41 6.15 1.23 8.09
CA ASN A 41 4.68 1.28 8.14
C ASN A 41 4.13 2.68 7.88
N GLN A 42 4.80 3.74 8.36
CA GLN A 42 4.42 5.12 8.07
C GLN A 42 4.56 5.43 6.57
N LEU A 43 5.72 5.14 5.98
CA LEU A 43 5.95 5.34 4.54
C LEU A 43 4.95 4.56 3.68
N ILE A 44 4.69 3.30 4.03
CA ILE A 44 3.73 2.47 3.30
C ILE A 44 2.30 2.99 3.45
N ALA A 45 1.93 3.54 4.60
CA ALA A 45 0.62 4.15 4.79
C ALA A 45 0.42 5.36 3.88
N GLU A 46 1.44 6.20 3.71
CA GLU A 46 1.43 7.35 2.78
C GLU A 46 1.28 6.87 1.33
N VAL A 47 2.15 5.96 0.88
CA VAL A 47 2.11 5.40 -0.49
C VAL A 47 0.76 4.73 -0.77
N LYS A 48 0.23 3.97 0.19
CA LYS A 48 -1.09 3.35 0.08
C LYS A 48 -2.20 4.39 -0.09
N SER A 49 -2.15 5.50 0.65
CA SER A 49 -3.13 6.59 0.52
C SER A 49 -3.10 7.22 -0.87
N ASP A 50 -1.91 7.46 -1.41
CA ASP A 50 -1.76 8.08 -2.72
C ASP A 50 -2.19 7.15 -3.86
N LEU A 51 -1.82 5.87 -3.77
CA LEU A 51 -2.31 4.85 -4.70
C LEU A 51 -3.83 4.72 -4.64
N GLN A 52 -4.45 4.81 -3.46
CA GLN A 52 -5.91 4.78 -3.33
C GLN A 52 -6.57 5.96 -4.07
N LYS A 53 -6.05 7.17 -3.91
CA LYS A 53 -6.55 8.36 -4.62
C LYS A 53 -6.41 8.18 -6.13
N GLN A 54 -5.27 7.67 -6.58
CA GLN A 54 -5.00 7.45 -8.00
C GLN A 54 -5.93 6.39 -8.61
N VAL A 55 -6.21 5.28 -7.91
CA VAL A 55 -7.20 4.28 -8.35
C VAL A 55 -8.58 4.92 -8.53
N ILE A 56 -9.01 5.75 -7.59
CA ILE A 56 -10.31 6.44 -7.66
C ILE A 56 -10.36 7.39 -8.85
N GLN A 57 -9.31 8.18 -9.07
CA GLN A 57 -9.23 9.09 -10.21
C GLN A 57 -9.31 8.32 -11.54
N LEU A 58 -8.47 7.31 -11.73
CA LEU A 58 -8.43 6.52 -12.96
C LEU A 58 -9.74 5.78 -13.23
N SER A 59 -10.46 5.35 -12.18
CA SER A 59 -11.78 4.73 -12.33
C SER A 59 -12.84 5.68 -12.92
N LYS A 60 -12.64 7.00 -12.86
CA LYS A 60 -13.54 7.98 -13.47
C LYS A 60 -13.15 8.33 -14.91
N GLU A 61 -11.88 8.11 -15.26
CA GLU A 61 -11.30 8.47 -16.55
C GLU A 61 -11.42 7.34 -17.57
N GLU A 62 -11.37 6.08 -17.13
CA GLU A 62 -11.40 4.94 -18.06
C GLU A 62 -12.85 4.55 -18.44
N PRO A 63 -13.18 4.41 -19.74
CA PRO A 63 -14.53 4.11 -20.21
C PRO A 63 -15.05 2.74 -19.75
N GLN A 64 -14.16 1.81 -19.41
CA GLN A 64 -14.50 0.50 -18.86
C GLN A 64 -15.08 0.55 -17.43
N TYR A 65 -14.98 1.69 -16.73
CA TYR A 65 -15.51 1.91 -15.39
C TYR A 65 -16.68 2.91 -15.37
N LYS A 66 -17.06 3.46 -16.53
CA LYS A 66 -18.25 4.31 -16.70
C LYS A 66 -19.49 3.47 -16.97
#